data_AF-A0A1W5CY19-F1
#
_entry.id   AF-A0A1W5CY19-F1
#
_cell.length_a   1.000
_cell.length_b   1.000
_cell.length_c   1.000
_cell.angle_alpha   90.00
_cell.angle_beta   90.00
_cell.angle_gamma   90.00
#
_symmetry.space_group_name_H-M   'P 1'
#
loop_
_entity.id
_entity.type
_entity.pdbx_description
1 polymer ?
#
loop_
_entity_poly.entity_id
_entity_poly.type
_entity_poly.pdbx_seq_one_letter_code
_entity_poly.pdbx_strand_id
1 'polypeptide(L)'
;MRVETDASAFVIGGILTQQFEINGHLHWLPVAYYSKKLLDMETRYGTGEQELLAIVEAMHHWRHYCRGARYPIVVLTDHANLVWFMTTPNLTRRQLKWAEKLTEYDFNVTYQEGDLTMNCRRLPPPRLLQKRCDSPSV
;
A
#
# COMPACT_ATOMS: atom_id res chain seq x y z
N MET A 1 -0.69 10.14 -7.67
CA MET A 1 -0.48 8.68 -7.59
C MET A 1 -1.45 8.11 -6.57
N ARG A 2 -1.84 6.84 -6.71
CA ARG A 2 -2.82 6.18 -5.84
C ARG A 2 -2.21 4.87 -5.34
N VAL A 3 -2.32 4.62 -4.04
CA VAL A 3 -1.88 3.39 -3.38
C VAL A 3 -3.11 2.72 -2.81
N GLU A 4 -3.40 1.51 -3.30
CA GLU A 4 -4.42 0.65 -2.73
C GLU A 4 -3.72 -0.39 -1.87
N THR A 5 -4.19 -0.59 -0.65
CA THR A 5 -3.66 -1.63 0.24
C THR A 5 -4.78 -2.51 0.74
N ASP A 6 -4.45 -3.78 0.93
CA ASP A 6 -5.34 -4.77 1.52
C ASP A 6 -4.54 -5.63 2.50
N ALA A 7 -5.19 -6.03 3.59
CA ALA A 7 -4.62 -6.91 4.58
C ALA A 7 -5.51 -8.12 4.80
N SER A 8 -4.87 -9.28 4.81
CA SER A 8 -5.48 -10.54 5.23
C SER A 8 -4.81 -11.03 6.51
N ALA A 9 -5.39 -12.05 7.14
CA ALA A 9 -4.87 -12.63 8.38
C ALA A 9 -3.39 -13.07 8.32
N PHE A 10 -2.84 -13.33 7.13
CA PHE A 10 -1.48 -13.85 6.95
C PHE A 10 -0.61 -13.05 5.98
N VAL A 11 -1.20 -12.21 5.14
CA VAL A 11 -0.49 -11.52 4.06
C VAL A 11 -1.03 -10.11 3.94
N ILE A 12 -0.13 -9.16 3.77
CA ILE A 12 -0.44 -7.78 3.39
C ILE A 12 -0.06 -7.57 1.93
N GLY A 13 -0.81 -6.72 1.24
CA GLY A 13 -0.58 -6.41 -0.15
C GLY A 13 -0.91 -4.96 -0.47
N GLY A 14 -0.41 -4.52 -1.61
CA GLY A 14 -0.80 -3.24 -2.18
C GLY A 14 -0.47 -3.10 -3.64
N ILE A 15 -1.14 -2.15 -4.28
CA ILE A 15 -0.98 -1.78 -5.68
C ILE A 15 -0.73 -0.28 -5.76
N LEU A 16 0.38 0.10 -6.38
CA LEU A 16 0.65 1.48 -6.77
C LEU A 16 0.10 1.70 -8.18
N THR A 17 -0.84 2.63 -8.33
CA THR A 17 -1.43 3.03 -9.61
C THR A 17 -1.11 4.48 -9.94
N GLN A 18 -0.98 4.77 -11.23
CA GLN A 18 -0.80 6.12 -11.77
C GLN A 18 -1.80 6.38 -12.89
N GLN A 19 -2.13 7.65 -13.10
CA GLN A 19 -2.97 8.06 -14.22
C GLN A 19 -2.11 8.20 -15.47
N PHE A 20 -2.54 7.54 -16.54
CA PHE A 20 -1.97 7.69 -17.87
C PHE A 20 -3.09 8.08 -18.83
N GLU A 21 -2.76 8.98 -19.76
CA GLU A 21 -3.68 9.32 -20.85
C GLU A 21 -3.50 8.32 -22.00
N ILE A 22 -4.58 7.62 -22.34
CA ILE A 22 -4.64 6.69 -23.46
C ILE A 22 -5.86 7.07 -24.29
N ASN A 23 -5.64 7.36 -25.58
CA ASN A 23 -6.70 7.75 -26.51
C ASN A 23 -7.56 8.96 -26.02
N GLY A 24 -6.95 9.93 -25.34
CA GLY A 24 -7.65 11.11 -24.82
C GLY A 24 -8.44 10.90 -23.52
N HIS A 25 -8.34 9.71 -22.92
CA HIS A 25 -8.99 9.37 -21.66
C HIS A 25 -7.95 9.05 -20.57
N LEU A 26 -8.23 9.47 -19.34
CA LEU A 26 -7.39 9.15 -18.19
C LEU A 26 -7.72 7.76 -17.65
N HIS A 27 -6.72 6.88 -17.62
CA HIS A 27 -6.82 5.53 -17.07
C HIS A 27 -5.88 5.37 -15.88
N TRP A 28 -6.36 4.72 -14.82
CA TRP A 28 -5.52 4.29 -13.72
C TRP A 28 -4.87 2.95 -14.07
N LEU A 29 -3.55 2.94 -14.21
CA LEU A 29 -2.79 1.73 -14.51
C LEU A 29 -1.87 1.35 -13.35
N PRO A 30 -1.74 0.04 -13.06
CA PRO A 30 -0.81 -0.44 -12.06
C PRO A 30 0.63 -0.25 -12.54
N VAL A 31 1.45 0.35 -11.69
CA VAL A 31 2.87 0.59 -11.91
C VAL A 31 3.71 -0.38 -11.10
N ALA A 32 3.28 -0.71 -9.89
CA ALA A 32 3.97 -1.66 -9.03
C ALA A 32 2.99 -2.45 -8.15
N TYR A 33 3.40 -3.67 -7.84
CA TYR A 33 2.70 -4.59 -6.95
C TYR A 33 3.58 -4.91 -5.76
N TYR A 34 3.00 -4.94 -4.58
CA TYR A 34 3.69 -5.29 -3.34
C TYR A 34 2.88 -6.34 -2.59
N SER A 35 3.55 -7.35 -2.05
CA SER A 35 2.94 -8.33 -1.16
C SER A 35 3.99 -8.86 -0.19
N LYS A 36 3.62 -9.03 1.08
CA LYS A 36 4.48 -9.56 2.12
C LYS A 36 3.70 -10.48 3.03
N LYS A 37 4.28 -11.63 3.36
CA LYS A 37 3.74 -12.52 4.38
C LYS A 37 4.01 -11.91 5.76
N LEU A 38 2.98 -11.84 6.59
CA LEU A 38 3.08 -11.38 7.97
C LEU A 38 3.89 -12.38 8.81
N LEU A 39 4.68 -11.85 9.74
CA LEU A 39 5.35 -12.64 10.78
C LEU A 39 4.34 -13.15 11.80
N ASP A 40 4.66 -14.23 12.50
CA ASP A 40 3.77 -14.82 13.54
C ASP A 40 3.37 -13.83 14.65
N MET A 41 4.17 -12.79 14.87
CA MET A 41 3.81 -11.71 15.79
C MET A 41 2.83 -10.72 15.16
N GLU A 42 2.92 -10.47 13.86
CA GLU A 42 2.10 -9.51 13.11
C GLU A 42 0.73 -10.09 12.74
N THR A 43 0.64 -11.41 12.57
CA THR A 43 -0.64 -12.12 12.37
C THR A 43 -1.57 -12.01 13.58
N ARG A 44 -1.02 -11.72 14.77
CA ARG A 44 -1.78 -11.51 16.02
C ARG A 44 -2.29 -10.08 16.19
N TYR A 45 -1.94 -9.17 15.28
CA TYR A 45 -2.41 -7.78 15.34
C TYR A 45 -3.90 -7.71 14.98
N GLY A 46 -4.60 -6.70 15.49
CA GLY A 46 -5.98 -6.46 15.08
C GLY A 46 -6.06 -6.07 13.59
N THR A 47 -7.20 -6.32 12.94
CA THR A 47 -7.40 -6.04 11.50
C THR A 47 -6.95 -4.63 11.10
N GLY A 48 -7.37 -3.60 11.85
CA GLY A 48 -6.95 -2.22 11.56
C GLY A 48 -5.44 -1.96 11.74
N GLU A 49 -4.76 -2.68 12.63
CA GLU A 49 -3.29 -2.60 12.75
C GLU A 49 -2.59 -3.32 11.60
N GLN A 50 -3.16 -4.42 11.09
CA GLN A 50 -2.62 -5.15 9.93
C GLN A 50 -2.75 -4.33 8.65
N GLU A 51 -3.88 -3.64 8.46
CA GLU A 51 -4.06 -2.72 7.33
C GLU A 51 -3.14 -1.51 7.42
N LEU A 52 -2.99 -0.91 8.61
CA LEU A 52 -2.02 0.16 8.80
C LEU A 52 -0.60 -0.31 8.47
N LEU A 53 -0.24 -1.51 8.91
CA LEU A 53 1.05 -2.11 8.58
C LEU A 53 1.20 -2.30 7.06
N ALA A 54 0.14 -2.69 6.36
CA ALA A 54 0.13 -2.80 4.90
C ALA A 54 0.48 -1.45 4.24
N ILE A 55 -0.14 -0.35 4.67
CA ILE A 55 0.15 1.00 4.18
C ILE A 55 1.61 1.38 4.45
N VAL A 56 2.08 1.22 5.68
CA VAL A 56 3.43 1.60 6.10
C VAL A 56 4.48 0.84 5.29
N GLU A 57 4.33 -0.48 5.16
CA GLU A 57 5.28 -1.33 4.44
C GLU A 57 5.24 -1.06 2.93
N ALA A 58 4.06 -0.84 2.34
CA ALA A 58 3.92 -0.51 0.92
C ALA A 58 4.56 0.85 0.59
N MET A 59 4.26 1.89 1.38
CA MET A 59 4.86 3.23 1.23
C MET A 59 6.38 3.21 1.46
N HIS A 60 6.84 2.39 2.41
CA HIS A 60 8.27 2.20 2.64
C HIS A 60 8.96 1.48 1.46
N HIS A 61 8.34 0.44 0.92
CA HIS A 61 8.87 -0.28 -0.23
C HIS A 61 8.97 0.62 -1.47
N TRP A 62 7.95 1.45 -1.70
CA TRP A 62 7.94 2.44 -2.79
C TRP A 62 8.49 3.79 -2.38
N ARG A 63 9.36 3.87 -1.37
CA ARG A 63 9.92 5.15 -0.90
C ARG A 63 10.55 5.99 -2.02
N HIS A 64 11.13 5.34 -3.03
CA HIS A 64 11.71 6.00 -4.19
C HIS A 64 10.67 6.65 -5.13
N TYR A 65 9.43 6.15 -5.15
CA TYR A 65 8.31 6.79 -5.84
C TYR A 65 7.60 7.80 -4.94
N CYS A 66 7.42 7.47 -3.66
CA CYS A 66 6.56 8.22 -2.77
C CYS A 66 7.22 9.47 -2.17
N ARG A 67 8.54 9.41 -1.92
CA ARG A 67 9.26 10.50 -1.26
C ARG A 67 9.50 11.65 -2.23
N GLY A 68 9.08 12.86 -1.85
CA GLY A 68 9.21 14.04 -2.70
C GLY A 68 8.26 14.05 -3.91
N ALA A 69 7.18 13.27 -3.85
CA ALA A 69 6.13 13.31 -4.86
C ALA A 69 5.60 14.76 -5.00
N ARG A 70 5.41 15.21 -6.25
CA ARG A 70 4.92 16.56 -6.55
C ARG A 70 3.49 16.82 -6.05
N TYR A 71 2.72 15.75 -5.91
CA TYR A 71 1.33 15.79 -5.47
C TYR A 71 1.14 14.77 -4.34
N PRO A 72 0.23 15.03 -3.38
CA PRO A 72 -0.06 14.12 -2.30
C PRO A 72 -0.52 12.77 -2.84
N ILE A 73 -0.01 11.70 -2.23
CA ILE A 73 -0.34 10.32 -2.61
C ILE A 73 -1.68 9.97 -1.99
N VAL A 74 -2.60 9.47 -2.81
CA VAL A 74 -3.91 9.05 -2.32
C VAL A 74 -3.81 7.60 -1.87
N VAL A 75 -3.92 7.35 -0.57
CA VAL A 75 -3.96 6.01 0.02
C VAL A 75 -5.41 5.59 0.18
N LEU A 76 -5.74 4.38 -0.27
CA LEU A 76 -7.07 3.83 -0.22
C LEU A 76 -7.10 2.59 0.63
N THR A 77 -8.07 2.58 1.53
CA THR A 77 -8.30 1.55 2.53
C THR A 77 -9.80 1.28 2.59
N ASP A 78 -10.13 0.02 2.82
CA ASP A 78 -11.49 -0.46 3.11
C ASP A 78 -11.83 -0.39 4.61
N HIS A 79 -11.01 0.28 5.42
CA HIS A 79 -11.24 0.48 6.86
C HIS A 79 -11.30 1.95 7.23
N ALA A 80 -12.52 2.41 7.52
CA ALA A 80 -12.82 3.82 7.82
C ALA A 80 -12.03 4.37 9.02
N ASN A 81 -11.63 3.52 9.98
CA ASN A 81 -10.89 3.97 11.16
C ASN A 81 -9.47 4.46 10.82
N LEU A 82 -8.91 4.07 9.66
CA LEU A 82 -7.59 4.51 9.24
C LEU A 82 -7.57 5.94 8.69
N VAL A 83 -8.73 6.47 8.26
CA VAL A 83 -8.85 7.89 7.85
C VAL A 83 -8.51 8.82 9.02
N TRP A 84 -8.90 8.43 10.24
CA TRP A 84 -8.68 9.23 11.46
C TRP A 84 -7.38 8.91 12.19
N PHE A 85 -6.61 7.92 11.71
CA PHE A 85 -5.41 7.43 12.39
C PHE A 85 -4.39 8.55 12.66
N MET A 86 -4.14 9.42 11.68
CA MET A 86 -3.17 10.52 11.81
C MET A 86 -3.62 11.63 12.78
N THR A 87 -4.91 11.67 13.14
CA THR A 87 -5.49 12.68 14.04
C THR A 87 -5.77 12.14 15.44
N THR A 88 -5.59 10.84 15.67
CA THR A 88 -5.94 10.18 16.93
C THR A 88 -4.86 10.43 17.99
N PRO A 89 -5.19 11.02 19.15
CA PRO A 89 -4.19 11.43 20.15
C PRO A 89 -3.59 10.26 20.96
N ASN A 90 -4.26 9.11 21.01
CA ASN A 90 -3.85 7.95 21.83
C ASN A 90 -3.35 6.79 20.95
N LEU A 91 -2.16 6.96 20.37
CA LEU A 91 -1.50 5.89 19.60
C LEU A 91 -0.67 4.99 20.51
N THR A 92 -0.68 3.68 20.25
CA THR A 92 0.26 2.76 20.90
C THR A 92 1.70 3.07 20.49
N ARG A 93 2.70 2.67 21.29
CA ARG A 93 4.13 2.86 20.94
C ARG A 93 4.49 2.34 19.55
N ARG A 94 3.81 1.28 19.08
CA ARG A 94 4.02 0.71 17.74
C ARG A 94 3.43 1.60 16.66
N GLN A 95 2.18 2.02 16.86
CA GLN A 95 1.49 2.95 15.96
C GLN A 95 2.22 4.29 15.85
N LEU A 96 2.82 4.79 16.93
CA LEU A 96 3.61 6.01 16.91
C LEU A 96 4.84 5.88 15.99
N LYS A 97 5.58 4.77 16.08
CA LYS A 97 6.72 4.49 15.18
C LYS A 97 6.30 4.41 13.71
N TRP A 98 5.11 3.88 13.46
CA TRP A 98 4.55 3.83 12.10
C TRP A 98 4.14 5.22 11.61
N ALA A 99 3.48 6.02 12.46
CA ALA A 99 3.14 7.40 12.15
C ALA A 99 4.40 8.24 11.85
N GLU A 100 5.46 8.12 12.66
CA GLU A 100 6.75 8.76 12.43
C GLU A 100 7.32 8.43 11.04
N LYS A 101 7.33 7.15 10.64
CA LYS A 101 7.74 6.75 9.29
C LYS A 101 6.88 7.38 8.19
N LEU A 102 5.57 7.49 8.45
CA LEU A 102 4.63 8.05 7.49
C LEU A 102 4.81 9.57 7.32
N THR A 103 5.37 10.29 8.29
CA THR A 103 5.66 11.73 8.16
C THR A 103 6.67 12.07 7.07
N GLU A 104 7.46 11.09 6.59
CA GLU A 104 8.37 11.30 5.45
C GLU A 104 7.64 11.47 4.11
N TYR A 105 6.34 11.18 4.06
CA TYR A 105 5.53 11.15 2.83
C TYR A 105 4.40 12.17 2.90
N ASP A 106 4.10 12.78 1.75
CA ASP A 106 2.90 13.58 1.57
C ASP A 106 1.79 12.67 1.04
N PHE A 107 0.81 12.35 1.88
CA PHE A 107 -0.28 11.44 1.54
C PHE A 107 -1.59 11.85 2.19
N ASN A 108 -2.69 11.46 1.56
CA ASN A 108 -4.03 11.59 2.08
C ASN A 108 -4.71 10.21 2.12
N VAL A 109 -5.33 9.88 3.25
CA VAL A 109 -6.03 8.62 3.42
C VAL A 109 -7.50 8.83 3.07
N THR A 110 -8.00 8.03 2.14
CA THR A 110 -9.39 8.06 1.68
C THR A 110 -9.99 6.68 1.86
N TYR A 111 -11.16 6.64 2.49
CA TYR A 111 -11.96 5.43 2.60
C TYR A 111 -12.65 5.15 1.27
N GLN A 112 -12.59 3.91 0.81
CA GLN A 112 -13.35 3.45 -0.35
C GLN A 112 -14.06 2.14 -0.01
N GLU A 113 -15.39 2.10 -0.20
CA GLU A 113 -16.19 0.90 0.06
C GLU A 113 -15.74 -0.26 -0.83
N GLY A 114 -15.69 -1.45 -0.22
CA GLY A 114 -14.92 -2.63 -0.67
C GLY A 114 -15.29 -3.25 -2.02
N ASP A 115 -16.30 -2.75 -2.73
CA ASP A 115 -16.71 -3.29 -4.02
C ASP A 115 -15.74 -2.90 -5.16
N LEU A 116 -15.01 -1.80 -5.00
CA LEU A 116 -14.01 -1.33 -5.97
C LEU A 116 -12.58 -1.78 -5.66
N THR A 117 -12.30 -2.22 -4.42
CA THR A 117 -11.00 -2.77 -3.98
C THR A 117 -10.74 -4.19 -4.51
N MET A 118 -11.67 -4.73 -5.31
CA MET A 118 -11.60 -5.99 -6.08
C MET A 118 -10.36 -6.14 -6.98
N ASN A 119 -9.60 -5.06 -7.21
CA ASN A 119 -8.33 -5.12 -7.93
C ASN A 119 -7.18 -5.63 -7.05
N CYS A 120 -7.16 -5.32 -5.75
CA CYS A 120 -6.12 -5.77 -4.82
C CYS A 120 -6.32 -7.23 -4.35
N ARG A 121 -7.57 -7.69 -4.19
CA ARG A 121 -7.86 -9.10 -3.85
C ARG A 121 -7.49 -10.12 -4.95
N ARG A 122 -7.29 -9.65 -6.19
CA ARG A 122 -6.86 -10.47 -7.34
C ARG A 122 -5.35 -10.55 -7.50
N LEU A 123 -4.56 -10.14 -6.51
CA LEU A 123 -3.12 -10.39 -6.52
C LEU A 123 -2.87 -11.91 -6.55
N PRO A 124 -2.14 -12.43 -7.55
CA PRO A 124 -1.75 -13.82 -7.53
C PRO A 124 -0.89 -14.09 -6.27
N PRO A 125 -1.03 -15.26 -5.61
CA PRO A 125 -0.18 -15.60 -4.48
C PRO A 125 1.29 -15.47 -4.90
N PRO A 126 2.21 -15.09 -3.98
CA PRO A 126 3.59 -14.78 -4.31
C PRO A 126 4.31 -15.99 -4.90
N ARG A 127 4.20 -16.16 -6.22
CA ARG A 127 5.02 -17.04 -7.03
C ARG A 127 6.16 -16.19 -7.56
N LEU A 128 7.29 -16.27 -6.87
CA LEU A 128 8.65 -16.24 -7.43
C LEU A 128 8.80 -15.43 -8.73
N LEU A 129 8.69 -14.11 -8.67
CA LEU A 129 9.23 -13.23 -9.70
C LEU A 129 10.72 -13.00 -9.42
N GLN A 130 11.50 -14.10 -9.48
CA GLN A 130 12.93 -14.06 -9.71
C GLN A 130 13.22 -14.73 -11.04
N LYS A 131 12.71 -14.17 -12.13
CA LYS A 131 13.26 -14.40 -13.47
C LYS A 131 13.09 -13.15 -14.32
N ARG A 132 14.12 -12.31 -14.32
CA ARG A 132 14.56 -11.60 -15.52
C ARG A 132 16.00 -11.14 -15.32
N CYS A 133 16.90 -11.85 -15.99
CA CYS A 133 18.06 -11.32 -16.70
C CYS A 133 18.57 -12.47 -17.57
N ASP A 134 17.90 -12.71 -18.71
CA ASP A 134 18.57 -13.35 -19.84
C ASP A 134 19.64 -12.35 -20.30
N SER A 135 20.90 -12.67 -20.01
CA SER A 135 22.05 -12.01 -20.62
C SER A 135 22.12 -12.42 -22.09
N PRO A 136 22.24 -11.49 -23.05
CA PRO A 136 22.63 -11.86 -24.40
C PRO A 136 24.12 -12.25 -24.36
N SER A 137 24.41 -13.53 -24.52
CA SER A 137 25.74 -14.00 -24.87
C SER A 137 26.02 -13.64 -26.33
N VAL A 138 27.17 -12.99 -26.52
CA VAL A 138 27.88 -12.73 -27.79
C VAL A 138 27.91 -13.96 -28.68
#